data_AF-A0A955NIU2-F1
#
_entry.id   AF-A0A955NIU2-F1
#
_cell.length_a   1.000
_cell.length_b   1.000
_cell.length_c   1.000
_cell.angle_alpha   90.00
_cell.angle_beta   90.00
_cell.angle_gamma   90.00
#
_symmetry.space_group_name_H-M   'P 1'
#
loop_
_entity.id
_entity.type
_entity.pdbx_description
1 polymer ?
#
loop_
_entity_poly.entity_id
_entity_poly.type
_entity_poly.pdbx_seq_one_letter_code
_entity_poly.pdbx_strand_id
1 'polypeptide(L)'
;MGARRIYILLGVLLLLVTAGVFYTALHKQDILQGFSDDMNRGWRLGTGQEEDRYSPENFLHRYTNLLASLSMFAVWIILFLGWFFSLLKFPEHRRWILWAAPVVLAIDLLWFGSRFLVTHDKEGWEERYYPDSELMALLQEQTDEGRLIIPDNALHWGMREREPELYPNGPLYYRVRVVRGYNPTILLHYSQFINVIQGRDPDTFPGGLLFLNDIPNADTMGLRVLGVKHLVEWNQVGAPFVPEKKLPNGLLLYRFDQGLPRVFRAREADNDWGLAPIEGEMDKTRIVESDCNHIVVETESEEASWLVFNDCWFPGWEATLDGEPADIAVAFHAFQAVRAPAGKSQVVWRFRPTLWNLYLGV
;
A
#
# COMPACT_ATOMS: atom_id res chain seq x y z
N MET A 1 -6.24 -27.76 46.69
CA MET A 1 -6.71 -26.36 46.73
C MET A 1 -8.06 -26.33 46.00
N GLY A 2 -9.18 -26.17 46.71
CA GLY A 2 -10.50 -26.49 46.15
C GLY A 2 -10.93 -25.55 45.03
N ALA A 3 -11.62 -26.08 44.01
CA ALA A 3 -12.12 -25.35 42.84
C ALA A 3 -12.80 -24.01 43.19
N ARG A 4 -13.46 -23.94 44.35
CA ARG A 4 -14.06 -22.73 44.92
C ARG A 4 -13.08 -21.56 45.09
N ARG A 5 -11.82 -21.79 45.45
CA ARG A 5 -10.78 -20.74 45.57
C ARG A 5 -10.32 -20.24 44.20
N ILE A 6 -10.25 -21.12 43.20
CA ILE A 6 -9.89 -20.77 41.82
C ILE A 6 -10.98 -19.88 41.21
N TYR A 7 -12.26 -20.21 41.42
CA TYR A 7 -13.38 -19.40 40.96
C TYR A 7 -13.42 -18.00 41.61
N ILE A 8 -13.12 -17.88 42.90
CA ILE A 8 -13.05 -16.57 43.59
C ILE A 8 -11.90 -15.74 43.01
N LEU A 9 -10.73 -16.33 42.78
CA LEU A 9 -9.58 -15.65 42.18
C LEU A 9 -9.88 -15.16 40.76
N LEU A 10 -10.55 -15.97 39.94
CA LEU A 10 -10.98 -15.57 38.59
C LEU A 10 -12.00 -14.43 38.62
N GLY A 11 -12.95 -14.47 39.56
CA GLY A 11 -13.94 -13.40 39.74
C GLY A 11 -13.30 -12.06 40.15
N VAL A 12 -12.33 -12.09 41.07
CA VAL A 12 -11.57 -10.89 41.51
C VAL A 12 -10.71 -10.34 40.37
N LEU A 13 -10.03 -11.21 39.63
CA LEU A 13 -9.21 -10.81 38.48
C LEU A 13 -10.05 -10.11 37.41
N LEU A 14 -11.24 -10.64 37.11
CA LEU A 14 -12.15 -10.03 36.13
C LEU A 14 -12.66 -8.65 36.60
N LEU A 15 -12.95 -8.51 37.91
CA LEU A 15 -13.37 -7.25 38.52
C LEU A 15 -12.27 -6.18 38.44
N LEU A 16 -11.01 -6.57 38.65
CA LEU A 16 -9.85 -5.68 38.53
C LEU A 16 -9.59 -5.27 37.07
N VAL A 17 -9.67 -6.21 36.12
CA VAL A 17 -9.58 -5.91 34.68
C VAL A 17 -10.69 -4.95 34.25
N THR A 18 -11.91 -5.20 34.74
CA THR A 18 -13.09 -4.36 34.50
C THR A 18 -12.89 -2.94 35.03
N ALA A 19 -12.43 -2.80 36.27
CA ALA A 19 -12.14 -1.51 36.87
C ALA A 19 -11.02 -0.76 36.13
N GLY A 20 -9.99 -1.48 35.68
CA GLY A 20 -8.91 -0.92 34.86
C GLY A 20 -9.39 -0.41 33.51
N VAL A 21 -10.24 -1.17 32.81
CA VAL A 21 -10.86 -0.75 31.54
C VAL A 21 -11.74 0.49 31.76
N PHE A 22 -12.55 0.52 32.82
CA PHE A 22 -13.42 1.64 33.14
C PHE A 22 -12.64 2.90 33.52
N TYR A 23 -11.57 2.76 34.32
CA TYR A 23 -10.64 3.85 34.66
C TYR A 23 -9.98 4.43 33.41
N THR A 24 -9.49 3.57 32.51
CA THR A 24 -8.85 3.96 31.25
C THR A 24 -9.85 4.67 30.33
N ALA A 25 -11.10 4.21 30.29
CA ALA A 25 -12.16 4.84 29.52
C ALA A 25 -12.56 6.22 30.06
N LEU A 26 -12.57 6.40 31.39
CA LEU A 26 -12.87 7.69 32.04
C LEU A 26 -11.74 8.71 31.88
N HIS A 27 -10.48 8.28 31.88
CA HIS A 27 -9.29 9.15 31.74
C HIS A 27 -8.76 9.21 30.31
N LYS A 28 -9.53 8.69 29.34
CA LYS A 28 -9.13 8.59 27.93
C LYS A 28 -8.96 9.97 27.27
N GLN A 29 -9.66 11.00 27.77
CA GLN A 29 -9.55 12.37 27.25
C GLN A 29 -8.11 12.90 27.37
N ASP A 30 -7.45 12.68 28.50
CA ASP A 30 -6.08 13.15 28.74
C ASP A 30 -5.06 12.35 27.89
N ILE A 31 -5.27 11.04 27.74
CA ILE A 31 -4.40 10.16 26.95
C ILE A 31 -4.53 10.44 25.44
N LEU A 32 -5.76 10.65 24.96
CA LEU A 32 -6.01 10.96 23.55
C LEU A 32 -5.65 12.40 23.20
N GLN A 33 -5.77 13.36 24.12
CA GLN A 33 -5.25 14.72 23.92
C GLN A 33 -3.72 14.69 23.78
N GLY A 34 -3.01 13.95 24.64
CA GLY A 34 -1.56 13.76 24.51
C GLY A 34 -1.13 13.13 23.18
N PHE A 35 -1.85 12.11 22.70
CA PHE A 35 -1.58 11.46 21.40
C PHE A 35 -1.95 12.34 20.20
N SER A 36 -3.05 13.10 20.32
CA SER A 36 -3.53 14.07 19.34
C SER A 36 -2.51 15.19 19.15
N ASP A 37 -1.97 15.73 20.23
CA ASP A 37 -1.05 16.87 20.18
C ASP A 37 0.31 16.53 19.54
N ASP A 38 0.80 15.30 19.74
CA ASP A 38 2.02 14.81 19.09
C ASP A 38 1.81 14.45 17.61
N MET A 39 0.69 13.81 17.24
CA MET A 39 0.37 13.58 15.82
C MET A 39 0.09 14.89 15.08
N ASN A 40 -0.52 15.88 15.74
CA ASN A 40 -0.80 17.20 15.19
C ASN A 40 0.47 18.04 14.98
N ARG A 41 1.57 17.78 15.72
CA ARG A 41 2.87 18.42 15.44
C ARG A 41 3.48 17.92 14.12
N GLY A 42 3.33 16.64 13.80
CA GLY A 42 3.77 16.07 12.52
C GLY A 42 2.91 16.48 11.33
N TRP A 43 1.59 16.60 11.52
CA TRP A 43 0.64 16.91 10.43
C TRP A 43 0.44 18.41 10.15
N ARG A 44 0.71 19.30 11.11
CA ARG A 44 0.66 20.76 10.93
C ARG A 44 1.62 21.28 9.84
N LEU A 45 2.63 20.50 9.49
CA LEU A 45 3.62 20.86 8.46
C LEU A 45 3.16 20.56 7.02
N GLY A 46 1.99 19.93 6.80
CA GLY A 46 1.70 19.28 5.51
C GLY A 46 0.46 19.70 4.71
N THR A 47 -0.69 20.07 5.31
CA THR A 47 -1.95 20.00 4.53
C THR A 47 -2.99 21.10 4.70
N GLY A 48 -2.81 22.11 5.56
CA GLY A 48 -3.66 23.31 5.57
C GLY A 48 -5.17 23.11 5.79
N GLN A 49 -5.65 21.89 6.09
CA GLN A 49 -7.05 21.59 6.39
C GLN A 49 -7.22 21.33 7.88
N GLU A 50 -7.59 22.37 8.63
CA GLU A 50 -7.74 22.32 10.10
C GLU A 50 -9.18 22.01 10.58
N GLU A 51 -10.23 22.16 9.77
CA GLU A 51 -11.52 22.54 10.39
C GLU A 51 -12.50 21.43 10.83
N ASP A 52 -12.56 20.24 10.21
CA ASP A 52 -13.72 19.36 10.48
C ASP A 52 -13.51 18.29 11.56
N ARG A 53 -12.27 17.93 11.91
CA ARG A 53 -12.03 16.73 12.74
C ARG A 53 -12.36 16.92 14.23
N TYR A 54 -12.56 18.17 14.68
CA TYR A 54 -12.82 18.57 16.07
C TYR A 54 -14.12 19.38 16.25
N SER A 55 -15.07 19.29 15.31
CA SER A 55 -16.38 19.91 15.49
C SER A 55 -17.07 19.40 16.77
N PRO A 56 -17.85 20.24 17.49
CA PRO A 56 -18.64 19.79 18.65
C PRO A 56 -19.52 18.57 18.34
N GLU A 57 -20.00 18.46 17.10
CA GLU A 57 -20.78 17.32 16.60
C GLU A 57 -19.97 16.02 16.56
N ASN A 58 -18.74 16.08 16.05
CA ASN A 58 -17.82 14.93 16.03
C ASN A 58 -17.40 14.51 17.45
N PHE A 59 -17.24 15.47 18.36
CA PHE A 59 -16.98 15.16 19.77
C PHE A 59 -18.18 14.46 20.42
N LEU A 60 -19.38 15.00 20.24
CA LEU A 60 -20.61 14.42 20.77
C LEU A 60 -20.83 12.99 20.25
N HIS A 61 -20.61 12.76 18.95
CA HIS A 61 -20.70 11.44 18.34
C HIS A 61 -19.72 10.42 18.95
N ARG A 62 -18.47 10.83 19.19
CA ARG A 62 -17.47 9.96 19.85
C ARG A 62 -17.86 9.66 21.29
N TYR A 63 -18.36 10.66 22.01
CA TYR A 63 -18.78 10.52 23.40
C TYR A 63 -20.00 9.59 23.53
N THR A 64 -21.01 9.74 22.67
CA THR A 64 -22.16 8.83 22.63
C THR A 64 -21.77 7.39 22.32
N ASN A 65 -20.83 7.19 21.37
CA ASN A 65 -20.32 5.85 21.05
C ASN A 65 -19.56 5.23 22.24
N LEU A 66 -18.79 6.03 22.98
CA LEU A 66 -18.10 5.58 24.19
C LEU A 66 -19.08 5.16 25.28
N LEU A 67 -20.09 5.98 25.58
CA LEU A 67 -21.12 5.66 26.57
C LEU A 67 -21.90 4.40 26.17
N ALA A 68 -22.25 4.24 24.90
CA ALA A 68 -22.86 3.03 24.38
C ALA A 68 -21.96 1.80 24.59
N SER A 69 -20.66 1.93 24.31
CA SER A 69 -19.68 0.84 24.51
C SER A 69 -19.55 0.45 25.99
N LEU A 70 -19.47 1.44 26.89
CA LEU A 70 -19.40 1.21 28.33
C LEU A 70 -20.68 0.57 28.88
N SER A 71 -21.83 1.00 28.38
CA SER A 71 -23.12 0.42 28.75
C SER A 71 -23.22 -1.04 28.32
N MET A 72 -22.81 -1.35 27.09
CA MET A 72 -22.72 -2.73 26.59
C MET A 72 -21.76 -3.57 27.43
N PHE A 73 -20.60 -3.03 27.78
CA PHE A 73 -19.63 -3.71 28.64
C PHE A 73 -20.22 -4.03 30.02
N ALA A 74 -20.93 -3.09 30.64
CA ALA A 74 -21.61 -3.30 31.93
C ALA A 74 -22.67 -4.42 31.85
N VAL A 75 -23.46 -4.47 30.76
CA VAL A 75 -24.42 -5.55 30.51
C VAL A 75 -23.70 -6.90 30.43
N TRP A 76 -22.59 -6.99 29.71
CA TRP A 76 -21.80 -8.21 29.59
C TRP A 76 -21.22 -8.70 30.92
N ILE A 77 -20.78 -7.78 31.79
CA ILE A 77 -20.33 -8.12 33.14
C ILE A 77 -21.48 -8.69 33.97
N ILE A 78 -22.66 -8.07 33.92
CA ILE A 78 -23.83 -8.56 34.65
C ILE A 78 -24.22 -9.97 34.18
N LEU A 79 -24.22 -10.20 32.87
CA LEU A 79 -24.49 -11.51 32.28
C LEU A 79 -23.44 -12.54 32.69
N PHE A 80 -22.15 -12.18 32.66
CA PHE A 80 -21.07 -13.05 33.10
C PHE A 80 -21.19 -13.41 34.58
N LEU A 81 -21.43 -12.42 35.45
CA LEU A 81 -21.59 -12.65 36.88
C LEU A 81 -22.82 -13.53 37.14
N GLY A 82 -23.94 -13.27 36.47
CA GLY A 82 -25.16 -14.09 36.56
C GLY A 82 -24.91 -15.55 36.14
N TRP A 83 -24.20 -15.76 35.03
CA TRP A 83 -23.78 -17.08 34.57
C TRP A 83 -22.86 -17.78 35.59
N PHE A 84 -21.84 -17.07 36.08
CA PHE A 84 -20.87 -17.56 37.06
C PHE A 84 -21.53 -17.96 38.39
N PHE A 85 -22.41 -17.12 38.94
CA PHE A 85 -23.14 -17.44 40.17
C PHE A 85 -24.12 -18.60 39.97
N SER A 86 -24.69 -18.76 38.77
CA SER A 86 -25.55 -19.89 38.45
C SER A 86 -24.79 -21.23 38.49
N LEU A 87 -23.52 -21.26 38.06
CA LEU A 87 -22.65 -22.45 38.19
C LEU A 87 -22.39 -22.86 39.64
N LEU A 88 -22.38 -21.88 40.56
CA LEU A 88 -22.17 -22.09 41.99
C LEU A 88 -23.46 -22.52 42.69
N LYS A 89 -24.60 -21.93 42.32
CA LYS A 89 -25.89 -22.12 42.99
C LYS A 89 -26.63 -23.40 42.55
N PHE A 90 -26.47 -23.82 41.29
CA PHE A 90 -27.22 -24.93 40.69
C PHE A 90 -26.27 -26.04 40.16
N PRO A 91 -25.59 -26.79 41.05
CA PRO A 91 -24.62 -27.82 40.65
C PRO A 91 -25.23 -28.92 39.77
N GLU A 92 -26.50 -29.27 39.99
CA GLU A 92 -27.28 -30.25 39.23
C GLU A 92 -27.50 -29.86 37.76
N HIS A 93 -27.43 -28.57 37.42
CA HIS A 93 -27.64 -28.04 36.07
C HIS A 93 -26.36 -27.55 35.39
N ARG A 94 -25.18 -27.76 35.99
CA ARG A 94 -23.89 -27.23 35.51
C ARG A 94 -23.61 -27.49 34.04
N ARG A 95 -23.92 -28.70 33.52
CA ARG A 95 -23.69 -29.03 32.11
C ARG A 95 -24.40 -28.04 31.17
N TRP A 96 -25.64 -27.69 31.48
CA TRP A 96 -26.46 -26.81 30.64
C TRP A 96 -26.05 -25.36 30.81
N ILE A 97 -25.71 -24.96 32.04
CA ILE A 97 -25.22 -23.60 32.32
C ILE A 97 -23.88 -23.37 31.60
N LEU A 98 -22.97 -24.35 31.58
CA LEU A 98 -21.72 -24.26 30.82
C LEU A 98 -21.96 -24.05 29.32
N TRP A 99 -22.97 -24.72 28.73
CA TRP A 99 -23.35 -24.53 27.32
C TRP A 99 -24.06 -23.21 27.04
N ALA A 100 -24.66 -22.55 28.03
CA ALA A 100 -25.33 -21.27 27.82
C ALA A 100 -24.35 -20.16 27.41
N ALA A 101 -23.13 -20.14 27.97
CA ALA A 101 -22.12 -19.13 27.63
C ALA A 101 -21.69 -19.14 26.15
N PRO A 102 -21.24 -20.25 25.56
CA PRO A 102 -20.86 -20.27 24.14
C PRO A 102 -22.05 -19.99 23.21
N VAL A 103 -23.28 -20.36 23.59
CA VAL A 103 -24.48 -20.01 22.80
C VAL A 103 -24.73 -18.51 22.80
N VAL A 104 -24.68 -17.86 23.98
CA VAL A 104 -24.85 -16.40 24.08
C VAL A 104 -23.72 -15.67 23.34
N LEU A 105 -22.47 -16.13 23.46
CA LEU A 105 -21.34 -15.58 22.71
C LEU A 105 -21.50 -15.78 21.21
N ALA A 106 -21.99 -16.94 20.75
CA ALA A 106 -22.26 -17.18 19.34
C ALA A 106 -23.35 -16.25 18.81
N ILE A 107 -24.43 -16.04 19.56
CA ILE A 107 -25.49 -15.08 19.19
C ILE A 107 -24.94 -13.65 19.11
N ASP A 108 -24.13 -13.23 20.09
CA ASP A 108 -23.50 -11.91 20.06
C ASP A 108 -22.55 -11.74 18.88
N LEU A 109 -21.68 -12.72 18.64
CA LEU A 109 -20.77 -12.70 17.50
C LEU A 109 -21.51 -12.73 16.16
N LEU A 110 -22.61 -13.46 16.04
CA LEU A 110 -23.45 -13.46 14.84
C LEU A 110 -24.15 -12.12 14.66
N TRP A 111 -24.70 -11.55 15.73
CA TRP A 111 -25.36 -10.25 15.69
C TRP A 111 -24.38 -9.11 15.37
N PHE A 112 -23.24 -9.10 16.03
CA PHE A 112 -22.14 -8.17 15.74
C PHE A 112 -21.63 -8.37 14.30
N GLY A 113 -21.27 -9.61 13.95
CA GLY A 113 -20.74 -9.96 12.64
C GLY A 113 -21.69 -9.59 11.50
N SER A 114 -22.99 -9.86 11.65
CA SER A 114 -24.00 -9.56 10.61
C SER A 114 -24.12 -8.07 10.27
N ARG A 115 -23.67 -7.16 11.14
CA ARG A 115 -23.64 -5.72 10.85
C ARG A 115 -22.45 -5.28 10.00
N PHE A 116 -21.34 -6.00 10.09
CA PHE A 116 -20.10 -5.67 9.38
C PHE A 116 -19.86 -6.55 8.16
N LEU A 117 -20.48 -7.73 8.12
CA LEU A 117 -20.45 -8.67 7.00
C LEU A 117 -21.59 -8.37 6.02
N VAL A 118 -21.57 -7.16 5.44
CA VAL A 118 -22.45 -6.85 4.31
C VAL A 118 -21.85 -7.50 3.07
N THR A 119 -22.54 -8.51 2.54
CA THR A 119 -22.17 -9.13 1.26
C THR A 119 -22.82 -8.34 0.13
N HIS A 120 -22.01 -7.94 -0.84
CA HIS A 120 -22.50 -7.38 -2.10
C HIS A 120 -22.46 -8.45 -3.17
N ASP A 121 -23.34 -8.36 -4.15
CA ASP A 121 -23.17 -9.11 -5.37
C ASP A 121 -21.87 -8.67 -6.07
N LYS A 122 -21.20 -9.62 -6.74
CA LYS A 122 -19.90 -9.36 -7.34
C LYS A 122 -19.99 -8.28 -8.42
N GLU A 123 -20.98 -8.37 -9.31
CA GLU A 123 -21.14 -7.49 -10.46
C GLU A 123 -21.36 -6.03 -10.03
N GLY A 124 -22.30 -5.77 -9.12
CA GLY A 124 -22.56 -4.43 -8.59
C GLY A 124 -21.42 -3.88 -7.73
N TRP A 125 -20.63 -4.74 -7.09
CA TRP A 125 -19.42 -4.32 -6.40
C TRP A 125 -18.31 -3.91 -7.39
N GLU A 126 -18.11 -4.68 -8.47
CA GLU A 126 -17.17 -4.34 -9.54
C GLU A 126 -17.62 -3.06 -10.25
N GLU A 127 -18.88 -2.94 -10.67
CA GLU A 127 -19.40 -1.72 -11.30
C GLU A 127 -19.19 -0.46 -10.44
N ARG A 128 -19.29 -0.60 -9.11
CA ARG A 128 -19.14 0.53 -8.18
C ARG A 128 -17.68 0.95 -7.95
N TYR A 129 -16.77 -0.01 -7.81
CA TYR A 129 -15.39 0.26 -7.38
C TYR A 129 -14.35 0.09 -8.47
N TYR A 130 -14.67 -0.70 -9.48
CA TYR A 130 -13.88 -0.97 -10.66
C TYR A 130 -14.75 -0.85 -11.92
N PRO A 131 -15.28 0.36 -12.22
CA PRO A 131 -16.05 0.58 -13.43
C PRO A 131 -15.19 0.48 -14.69
N ASP A 132 -15.76 -0.09 -15.76
CA ASP A 132 -15.18 -0.04 -17.11
C ASP A 132 -15.20 1.40 -17.66
N SER A 133 -14.22 2.19 -17.24
CA SER A 133 -14.11 3.59 -17.61
C SER A 133 -13.35 3.79 -18.92
N GLU A 134 -13.64 4.89 -19.61
CA GLU A 134 -12.93 5.26 -20.83
C GLU A 134 -11.42 5.42 -20.59
N LEU A 135 -11.02 5.88 -19.39
CA LEU A 135 -9.61 5.96 -19.00
C LEU A 135 -8.97 4.57 -18.94
N MET A 136 -9.60 3.63 -18.26
CA MET A 136 -9.04 2.28 -18.12
C MET A 136 -9.00 1.55 -19.45
N ALA A 137 -10.02 1.70 -20.31
CA ALA A 137 -10.02 1.14 -21.65
C ALA A 137 -8.80 1.62 -22.47
N LEU A 138 -8.51 2.94 -22.46
CA LEU A 138 -7.36 3.51 -23.17
C LEU A 138 -6.03 2.97 -22.62
N LEU A 139 -5.90 2.89 -21.30
CA LEU A 139 -4.68 2.43 -20.66
C LEU A 139 -4.46 0.91 -20.82
N GLN A 140 -5.54 0.13 -20.91
CA GLN A 140 -5.51 -1.32 -21.16
C GLN A 140 -5.15 -1.67 -22.60
N GLU A 141 -5.50 -0.85 -23.58
CA GLU A 141 -4.98 -1.01 -24.94
C GLU A 141 -3.45 -0.85 -24.99
N GLN A 142 -2.86 -0.21 -23.97
CA GLN A 142 -1.45 0.16 -23.89
C GLN A 142 -0.70 -0.56 -22.75
N THR A 143 -1.32 -1.56 -22.09
CA THR A 143 -0.86 -2.09 -20.79
C THR A 143 0.58 -2.61 -20.73
N ASP A 144 1.20 -2.92 -21.87
CA ASP A 144 2.57 -3.42 -21.93
C ASP A 144 3.65 -2.31 -21.99
N GLU A 145 3.28 -1.04 -22.25
CA GLU A 145 4.27 -0.01 -22.65
C GLU A 145 4.86 0.82 -21.52
N GLY A 146 4.33 0.79 -20.28
CA GLY A 146 4.96 1.50 -19.17
C GLY A 146 4.07 1.72 -17.94
N ARG A 147 4.34 2.81 -17.21
CA ARG A 147 3.65 3.18 -15.97
C ARG A 147 2.83 4.46 -16.14
N LEU A 148 1.68 4.50 -15.46
CA LEU A 148 0.85 5.67 -15.25
C LEU A 148 1.31 6.44 -14.00
N ILE A 149 1.37 7.77 -14.09
CA ILE A 149 1.45 8.64 -12.92
C ILE A 149 0.07 9.14 -12.54
N ILE A 150 -0.27 9.00 -11.26
CA ILE A 150 -1.47 9.57 -10.65
C ILE A 150 -1.00 10.54 -9.55
N PRO A 151 -0.96 11.87 -9.78
CA PRO A 151 -0.52 12.86 -8.79
C PRO A 151 -1.48 12.98 -7.60
N ASP A 152 -1.09 13.67 -6.53
CA ASP A 152 -1.88 13.78 -5.28
C ASP A 152 -3.21 14.50 -5.43
N ASN A 153 -3.33 15.40 -6.41
CA ASN A 153 -4.59 16.03 -6.74
C ASN A 153 -5.57 15.08 -7.46
N ALA A 154 -5.10 14.00 -8.07
CA ALA A 154 -5.90 12.98 -8.74
C ALA A 154 -6.17 11.77 -7.83
N LEU A 155 -5.21 11.38 -6.99
CA LEU A 155 -5.34 10.31 -6.00
C LEU A 155 -5.57 10.91 -4.60
N HIS A 156 -6.82 11.17 -4.27
CA HIS A 156 -7.21 11.72 -2.97
C HIS A 156 -8.46 11.02 -2.43
N TRP A 157 -8.64 10.98 -1.11
CA TRP A 157 -9.77 10.30 -0.48
C TRP A 157 -11.13 10.86 -0.92
N GLY A 158 -11.23 12.17 -1.14
CA GLY A 158 -12.40 12.82 -1.72
C GLY A 158 -12.64 12.56 -3.21
N MET A 159 -11.67 11.96 -3.94
CA MET A 159 -11.85 11.62 -5.35
C MET A 159 -12.44 10.22 -5.57
N ARG A 160 -12.64 9.42 -4.51
CA ARG A 160 -13.13 8.03 -4.62
C ARG A 160 -14.46 7.90 -5.36
N GLU A 161 -15.37 8.87 -5.19
CA GLU A 161 -16.67 8.87 -5.87
C GLU A 161 -16.59 9.40 -7.30
N ARG A 162 -15.53 10.15 -7.62
CA ARG A 162 -15.35 10.80 -8.93
C ARG A 162 -14.57 9.90 -9.88
N GLU A 163 -13.50 9.27 -9.39
CA GLU A 163 -12.58 8.39 -10.12
C GLU A 163 -12.27 7.13 -9.29
N PRO A 164 -13.25 6.25 -9.03
CA PRO A 164 -13.03 5.05 -8.21
C PRO A 164 -11.90 4.15 -8.75
N GLU A 165 -11.71 4.10 -10.06
CA GLU A 165 -10.66 3.32 -10.72
C GLU A 165 -9.25 3.83 -10.46
N LEU A 166 -9.09 5.11 -10.11
CA LEU A 166 -7.80 5.72 -9.78
C LEU A 166 -7.46 5.62 -8.30
N TYR A 167 -8.42 5.24 -7.45
CA TYR A 167 -8.23 5.09 -6.02
C TYR A 167 -7.03 4.16 -5.71
N PRO A 168 -6.30 4.32 -4.58
CA PRO A 168 -5.06 3.60 -4.37
C PRO A 168 -5.17 2.08 -4.61
N ASN A 169 -4.28 1.56 -5.45
CA ASN A 169 -4.22 0.18 -5.93
C ASN A 169 -5.38 -0.27 -6.86
N GLY A 170 -6.35 0.60 -7.17
CA GLY A 170 -7.42 0.34 -8.13
C GLY A 170 -6.93 -0.04 -9.54
N PRO A 171 -5.94 0.67 -10.12
CA PRO A 171 -5.40 0.34 -11.44
C PRO A 171 -4.84 -1.10 -11.55
N LEU A 172 -4.46 -1.72 -10.43
CA LEU A 172 -4.00 -3.11 -10.39
C LEU A 172 -5.08 -4.09 -10.87
N TYR A 173 -6.36 -3.83 -10.58
CA TYR A 173 -7.47 -4.66 -11.05
C TYR A 173 -7.47 -4.77 -12.59
N TYR A 174 -7.12 -3.68 -13.26
CA TYR A 174 -7.04 -3.57 -14.72
C TYR A 174 -5.68 -3.97 -15.30
N ARG A 175 -4.73 -4.38 -14.45
CA ARG A 175 -3.32 -4.63 -14.81
C ARG A 175 -2.58 -3.38 -15.32
N VAL A 176 -3.09 -2.19 -15.00
CA VAL A 176 -2.42 -0.92 -15.30
C VAL A 176 -1.32 -0.69 -14.25
N ARG A 177 -0.08 -0.61 -14.71
CA ARG A 177 1.06 -0.33 -13.85
C ARG A 177 1.10 1.15 -13.49
N VAL A 178 1.39 1.45 -12.23
CA VAL A 178 1.46 2.81 -11.70
C VAL A 178 2.80 3.04 -11.02
N VAL A 179 3.26 4.30 -11.03
CA VAL A 179 4.50 4.70 -10.32
C VAL A 179 4.36 4.58 -8.81
N ARG A 180 3.13 4.67 -8.29
CA ARG A 180 2.83 4.65 -6.85
C ARG A 180 1.61 3.80 -6.51
N GLY A 181 1.39 3.57 -5.23
CA GLY A 181 0.21 2.89 -4.69
C GLY A 181 0.14 3.02 -3.18
N TYR A 182 -0.87 2.41 -2.57
CA TYR A 182 -0.91 2.30 -1.11
C TYR A 182 -0.11 1.08 -0.67
N ASN A 183 1.01 1.32 -0.01
CA ASN A 183 1.84 0.29 0.59
C ASN A 183 2.22 0.71 2.02
N PRO A 184 1.90 -0.10 3.06
CA PRO A 184 2.28 0.23 4.43
C PRO A 184 3.80 0.31 4.64
N THR A 185 4.58 -0.23 3.71
CA THR A 185 6.04 -0.22 3.71
C THR A 185 6.55 0.24 2.34
N ILE A 186 7.20 1.39 2.28
CA ILE A 186 7.85 1.89 1.06
C ILE A 186 9.36 1.65 1.20
N LEU A 187 10.00 1.15 0.14
CA LEU A 187 11.45 0.97 0.13
C LEU A 187 12.15 2.34 0.21
N LEU A 188 13.11 2.47 1.13
CA LEU A 188 13.79 3.74 1.41
C LEU A 188 14.42 4.35 0.15
N HIS A 189 15.18 3.56 -0.62
CA HIS A 189 15.82 4.04 -1.85
C HIS A 189 14.79 4.46 -2.92
N TYR A 190 13.63 3.81 -2.97
CA TYR A 190 12.59 4.20 -3.91
C TYR A 190 11.93 5.52 -3.49
N SER A 191 11.67 5.71 -2.19
CA SER A 191 11.22 7.02 -1.70
C SER A 191 12.25 8.12 -1.94
N GLN A 192 13.53 7.84 -1.72
CA GLN A 192 14.62 8.79 -1.96
C GLN A 192 14.70 9.17 -3.45
N PHE A 193 14.64 8.18 -4.34
CA PHE A 193 14.56 8.41 -5.78
C PHE A 193 13.37 9.29 -6.16
N ILE A 194 12.18 8.99 -5.63
CA ILE A 194 10.96 9.76 -5.91
C ILE A 194 11.03 11.20 -5.37
N ASN A 195 11.70 11.42 -4.25
CA ASN A 195 11.98 12.75 -3.74
C ASN A 195 12.96 13.51 -4.64
N VAL A 196 14.07 12.87 -5.03
CA VAL A 196 15.09 13.46 -5.90
C VAL A 196 14.52 13.87 -7.25
N ILE A 197 13.71 13.01 -7.91
CA ILE A 197 13.10 13.38 -9.19
C ILE A 197 12.13 14.56 -9.06
N GLN A 198 11.56 14.81 -7.87
CA GLN A 198 10.70 15.97 -7.60
C GLN A 198 11.49 17.19 -7.11
N GLY A 199 12.83 17.15 -7.13
CA GLY A 199 13.69 18.23 -6.63
C GLY A 199 13.66 18.41 -5.11
N ARG A 200 13.26 17.38 -4.35
CA ARG A 200 13.18 17.40 -2.88
C ARG A 200 14.41 16.77 -2.24
N ASP A 201 14.60 17.06 -0.96
CA ASP A 201 15.56 16.36 -0.12
C ASP A 201 15.22 14.85 -0.11
N PRO A 202 16.19 13.94 -0.38
CA PRO A 202 15.96 12.50 -0.45
C PRO A 202 15.27 11.94 0.80
N ASP A 203 15.55 12.49 1.98
CA ASP A 203 15.07 12.00 3.27
C ASP A 203 13.72 12.61 3.68
N THR A 204 13.09 13.39 2.79
CA THR A 204 11.72 13.89 2.98
C THR A 204 10.75 12.74 3.17
N PHE A 205 9.87 12.84 4.18
CA PHE A 205 8.85 11.82 4.42
C PHE A 205 7.96 11.62 3.18
N PRO A 206 7.91 10.42 2.58
CA PRO A 206 7.22 10.20 1.31
C PRO A 206 5.69 10.12 1.45
N GLY A 207 5.13 10.08 2.66
CA GLY A 207 3.71 9.81 2.87
C GLY A 207 3.36 8.33 2.67
N GLY A 208 2.22 7.90 3.23
CA GLY A 208 1.76 6.50 3.12
C GLY A 208 1.29 6.06 1.73
N LEU A 209 1.23 7.01 0.78
CA LEU A 209 0.85 6.79 -0.62
C LEU A 209 1.99 7.10 -1.60
N LEU A 210 3.19 7.43 -1.11
CA LEU A 210 4.27 7.98 -1.94
C LEU A 210 3.80 9.24 -2.70
N PHE A 211 3.90 10.40 -2.04
CA PHE A 211 3.41 11.67 -2.55
C PHE A 211 4.20 12.15 -3.77
N LEU A 212 3.45 12.46 -4.83
CA LEU A 212 3.83 12.96 -6.13
C LEU A 212 3.11 14.31 -6.36
N ASN A 213 3.60 15.38 -5.71
CA ASN A 213 2.93 16.69 -5.77
C ASN A 213 3.45 17.61 -6.89
N ASP A 214 4.63 17.33 -7.47
CA ASP A 214 5.28 18.22 -8.45
C ASP A 214 5.80 17.48 -9.69
N ILE A 215 5.01 16.53 -10.18
CA ILE A 215 5.37 15.73 -11.36
C ILE A 215 5.53 16.54 -12.64
N PRO A 216 4.70 17.57 -12.93
CA PRO A 216 4.91 18.43 -14.09
C PRO A 216 6.32 19.02 -14.21
N ASN A 217 7.01 19.23 -13.07
CA ASN A 217 8.37 19.79 -13.01
C ASN A 217 9.42 18.75 -12.63
N ALA A 218 9.08 17.46 -12.61
CA ALA A 218 10.00 16.41 -12.22
C ALA A 218 11.16 16.25 -13.22
N ASP A 219 12.31 15.76 -12.72
CA ASP A 219 13.47 15.44 -13.51
C ASP A 219 13.10 14.47 -14.65
N THR A 220 13.41 14.89 -15.87
CA THR A 220 12.99 14.15 -17.06
C THR A 220 13.66 12.79 -17.11
N MET A 221 14.95 12.66 -16.79
CA MET A 221 15.62 11.35 -16.80
C MET A 221 14.98 10.39 -15.79
N GLY A 222 14.64 10.87 -14.60
CA GLY A 222 13.89 10.14 -13.58
C GLY A 222 12.57 9.57 -14.09
N LEU A 223 11.76 10.38 -14.77
CA LEU A 223 10.52 9.94 -15.42
C LEU A 223 10.77 8.90 -16.51
N ARG A 224 11.85 9.07 -17.29
CA ARG A 224 12.24 8.13 -18.35
C ARG A 224 12.58 6.76 -17.78
N VAL A 225 13.45 6.68 -16.77
CA VAL A 225 13.88 5.40 -16.17
C VAL A 225 12.78 4.72 -15.36
N LEU A 226 11.83 5.47 -14.81
CA LEU A 226 10.60 4.93 -14.24
C LEU A 226 9.72 4.20 -15.28
N GLY A 227 10.00 4.39 -16.58
CA GLY A 227 9.19 3.87 -17.67
C GLY A 227 7.81 4.50 -17.71
N VAL A 228 7.71 5.79 -17.39
CA VAL A 228 6.44 6.53 -17.44
C VAL A 228 5.97 6.59 -18.90
N LYS A 229 4.68 6.38 -19.14
CA LYS A 229 4.07 6.62 -20.45
C LYS A 229 2.90 7.56 -20.38
N HIS A 230 2.20 7.58 -19.26
CA HIS A 230 1.01 8.40 -19.10
C HIS A 230 1.01 9.16 -17.78
N LEU A 231 0.39 10.33 -17.81
CA LEU A 231 0.07 11.15 -16.66
C LEU A 231 -1.40 11.52 -16.73
N VAL A 232 -2.12 11.35 -15.62
CA VAL A 232 -3.43 11.97 -15.45
C VAL A 232 -3.31 13.24 -14.63
N GLU A 233 -4.02 14.29 -15.01
CA GLU A 233 -3.96 15.59 -14.33
C GLU A 233 -5.26 16.39 -14.55
N TRP A 234 -5.64 17.21 -13.58
CA TRP A 234 -6.80 18.11 -13.69
C TRP A 234 -6.45 19.46 -14.31
N ASN A 235 -5.19 19.86 -14.14
CA ASN A 235 -4.65 21.12 -14.64
C ASN A 235 -3.96 20.95 -16.00
N GLN A 236 -3.76 22.06 -16.71
CA GLN A 236 -2.94 22.03 -17.91
C GLN A 236 -1.46 21.83 -17.56
N VAL A 237 -0.81 20.90 -18.25
CA VAL A 237 0.61 20.59 -18.10
C VAL A 237 1.33 20.91 -19.41
N GLY A 238 2.53 21.47 -19.30
CA GLY A 238 3.39 21.75 -20.44
C GLY A 238 4.29 20.57 -20.82
N ALA A 239 5.25 20.83 -21.72
CA ALA A 239 6.30 19.87 -22.03
C ALA A 239 7.04 19.42 -20.74
N PRO A 240 7.51 18.15 -20.66
CA PRO A 240 7.57 17.18 -21.74
C PRO A 240 6.30 16.34 -21.96
N PHE A 241 5.21 16.63 -21.24
CA PHE A 241 3.95 15.92 -21.38
C PHE A 241 3.13 16.46 -22.55
N VAL A 242 2.60 15.56 -23.38
CA VAL A 242 1.80 15.89 -24.57
C VAL A 242 0.34 15.59 -24.27
N PRO A 243 -0.59 16.56 -24.39
CA PRO A 243 -2.01 16.30 -24.20
C PRO A 243 -2.49 15.22 -25.18
N GLU A 244 -3.10 14.17 -24.66
CA GLU A 244 -3.61 13.06 -25.47
C GLU A 244 -5.13 13.09 -25.53
N LYS A 245 -5.79 13.24 -24.37
CA LYS A 245 -7.25 13.24 -24.31
C LYS A 245 -7.79 14.01 -23.12
N LYS A 246 -8.95 14.63 -23.31
CA LYS A 246 -9.79 15.16 -22.22
C LYS A 246 -10.98 14.23 -22.03
N LEU A 247 -11.09 13.64 -20.85
CA LEU A 247 -12.16 12.72 -20.49
C LEU A 247 -13.46 13.49 -20.16
N PRO A 248 -14.64 12.84 -20.22
CA PRO A 248 -15.94 13.47 -19.98
C PRO A 248 -16.07 14.14 -18.60
N ASN A 249 -15.43 13.58 -17.59
CA ASN A 249 -15.36 14.10 -16.20
C ASN A 249 -14.45 15.34 -16.05
N GLY A 250 -13.74 15.72 -17.11
CA GLY A 250 -12.79 16.83 -17.16
C GLY A 250 -11.34 16.45 -16.87
N LEU A 251 -11.04 15.20 -16.52
CA LEU A 251 -9.68 14.71 -16.30
C LEU A 251 -8.90 14.71 -17.62
N LEU A 252 -7.64 15.12 -17.57
CA LEU A 252 -6.78 15.18 -18.73
C LEU A 252 -5.80 14.02 -18.67
N LEU A 253 -5.69 13.29 -19.79
CA LEU A 253 -4.69 12.29 -20.04
C LEU A 253 -3.59 12.90 -20.90
N TYR A 254 -2.36 12.74 -20.45
CA TYR A 254 -1.15 13.13 -21.15
C TYR A 254 -0.29 11.92 -21.46
N ARG A 255 0.37 11.98 -22.61
CA ARG A 255 1.40 11.04 -23.04
C ARG A 255 2.78 11.58 -22.70
N PHE A 256 3.69 10.69 -22.33
CA PHE A 256 5.11 10.94 -22.16
C PHE A 256 5.91 10.02 -23.07
N ASP A 257 6.38 10.56 -24.19
CA ASP A 257 7.00 9.79 -25.26
C ASP A 257 8.39 9.23 -24.94
N GLN A 258 9.07 9.83 -23.95
CA GLN A 258 10.47 9.54 -23.67
C GLN A 258 10.68 8.39 -22.68
N GLY A 259 9.59 7.81 -22.16
CA GLY A 259 9.62 6.67 -21.23
C GLY A 259 10.38 5.48 -21.77
N LEU A 260 11.33 4.97 -20.98
CA LEU A 260 12.12 3.79 -21.35
C LEU A 260 11.33 2.51 -21.13
N PRO A 261 11.64 1.42 -21.88
CA PRO A 261 11.04 0.12 -21.63
C PRO A 261 11.43 -0.39 -20.23
N ARG A 262 10.69 -1.38 -19.72
CA ARG A 262 10.92 -1.96 -18.38
C ARG A 262 12.34 -2.52 -18.22
N VAL A 263 12.95 -2.98 -19.30
CA VAL A 263 14.34 -3.40 -19.35
C VAL A 263 15.04 -2.69 -20.51
N PHE A 264 16.18 -2.08 -20.24
CA PHE A 264 16.93 -1.29 -21.22
C PHE A 264 18.44 -1.36 -20.98
N ARG A 265 19.23 -1.00 -22.01
CA ARG A 265 20.69 -0.90 -21.89
C ARG A 265 21.12 0.50 -21.46
N ALA A 266 22.16 0.59 -20.63
CA ALA A 266 22.77 1.83 -20.21
C ALA A 266 24.31 1.71 -20.18
N ARG A 267 25.00 2.84 -20.40
CA ARG A 267 26.45 2.97 -20.28
C ARG A 267 26.79 3.94 -19.16
N GLU A 268 27.99 3.81 -18.61
CA GLU A 268 28.54 4.82 -17.70
C GLU A 268 28.64 6.16 -18.41
N ALA A 269 28.26 7.22 -17.69
CA ALA A 269 28.25 8.57 -18.20
C ALA A 269 28.61 9.56 -17.10
N ASP A 270 29.29 10.64 -17.47
CA ASP A 270 29.59 11.77 -16.59
C ASP A 270 28.36 12.69 -16.51
N ASN A 271 27.36 12.27 -15.73
CA ASN A 271 26.13 13.01 -15.47
C ASN A 271 25.65 12.75 -14.02
N ASP A 272 24.63 13.47 -13.58
CA ASP A 272 24.10 13.37 -12.21
C ASP A 272 23.58 11.97 -11.84
N TRP A 273 23.31 11.13 -12.84
CA TRP A 273 22.79 9.77 -12.69
C TRP A 273 23.87 8.67 -12.79
N GLY A 274 25.10 9.03 -13.16
CA GLY A 274 26.23 8.12 -13.42
C GLY A 274 26.04 7.17 -14.61
N LEU A 275 24.87 7.17 -15.24
CA LEU A 275 24.47 6.28 -16.33
C LEU A 275 23.69 7.05 -17.39
N ALA A 276 23.84 6.63 -18.64
CA ALA A 276 23.05 7.10 -19.77
C ALA A 276 22.42 5.92 -20.53
N PRO A 277 21.11 5.94 -20.81
CA PRO A 277 20.47 4.94 -21.66
C PRO A 277 21.09 4.86 -23.06
N ILE A 278 21.11 3.67 -23.66
CA ILE A 278 21.58 3.43 -25.04
C ILE A 278 20.37 3.37 -25.98
N GLU A 279 19.95 4.53 -26.51
CA GLU A 279 18.71 4.65 -27.30
C GLU A 279 18.65 3.71 -28.50
N GLY A 280 19.77 3.54 -29.22
CA GLY A 280 19.84 2.76 -30.46
C GLY A 280 19.80 1.24 -30.30
N GLU A 281 19.70 0.72 -29.08
CA GLU A 281 19.68 -0.73 -28.80
C GLU A 281 18.48 -1.18 -27.96
N MET A 282 17.47 -0.30 -27.81
CA MET A 282 16.28 -0.57 -27.02
C MET A 282 15.46 -1.73 -27.59
N ASP A 283 15.39 -1.84 -28.92
CA ASP A 283 14.70 -2.90 -29.67
C ASP A 283 15.45 -4.25 -29.64
N LYS A 284 16.75 -4.23 -29.30
CA LYS A 284 17.58 -5.42 -29.15
C LYS A 284 17.46 -6.07 -27.76
N THR A 285 16.54 -5.60 -26.92
CA THR A 285 16.30 -6.14 -25.57
C THR A 285 14.84 -6.51 -25.40
N ARG A 286 14.59 -7.76 -24.97
CA ARG A 286 13.24 -8.31 -24.85
C ARG A 286 13.08 -9.11 -23.57
N ILE A 287 11.97 -8.88 -22.88
CA ILE A 287 11.49 -9.77 -21.82
C ILE A 287 10.87 -11.01 -22.48
N VAL A 288 11.40 -12.18 -22.16
CA VAL A 288 10.92 -13.49 -22.64
C VAL A 288 9.89 -14.07 -21.69
N GLU A 289 10.13 -13.94 -20.39
CA GLU A 289 9.23 -14.38 -19.32
C GLU A 289 9.18 -13.33 -18.22
N SER A 290 8.01 -13.11 -17.65
CA SER A 290 7.81 -12.20 -16.51
C SER A 290 6.74 -12.76 -15.57
N ASP A 291 7.13 -12.96 -14.32
CA ASP A 291 6.27 -13.26 -13.18
C ASP A 291 6.69 -12.37 -11.98
N CYS A 292 5.97 -12.44 -10.87
CA CYS A 292 6.24 -11.66 -9.66
C CYS A 292 7.64 -11.88 -9.07
N ASN A 293 8.21 -13.09 -9.23
CA ASN A 293 9.50 -13.48 -8.62
C ASN A 293 10.54 -13.95 -9.65
N HIS A 294 10.24 -13.85 -10.95
CA HIS A 294 11.07 -14.41 -12.02
C HIS A 294 10.95 -13.55 -13.28
N ILE A 295 12.07 -13.11 -13.82
CA ILE A 295 12.10 -12.43 -15.12
C ILE A 295 13.28 -12.94 -15.94
N VAL A 296 13.02 -13.25 -17.21
CA VAL A 296 14.01 -13.70 -18.18
C VAL A 296 14.07 -12.66 -19.28
N VAL A 297 15.27 -12.16 -19.55
CA VAL A 297 15.54 -11.16 -20.58
C VAL A 297 16.56 -11.70 -21.55
N GLU A 298 16.26 -11.59 -22.84
CA GLU A 298 17.22 -11.78 -23.92
C GLU A 298 17.64 -10.41 -24.45
N THR A 299 18.93 -10.25 -24.69
CA THR A 299 19.47 -8.98 -25.16
C THR A 299 20.69 -9.17 -26.05
N GLU A 300 20.85 -8.28 -27.02
CA GLU A 300 22.00 -8.23 -27.92
C GLU A 300 22.57 -6.81 -27.95
N SER A 301 23.89 -6.67 -27.81
CA SER A 301 24.56 -5.37 -27.83
C SER A 301 25.91 -5.46 -28.51
N GLU A 302 26.35 -4.38 -29.16
CA GLU A 302 27.67 -4.33 -29.79
C GLU A 302 28.80 -4.17 -28.77
N GLU A 303 28.49 -3.66 -27.58
CA GLU A 303 29.45 -3.35 -26.53
C GLU A 303 28.99 -3.85 -25.15
N ALA A 304 29.95 -4.05 -24.24
CA ALA A 304 29.64 -4.42 -22.87
C ALA A 304 28.98 -3.25 -22.13
N SER A 305 27.76 -3.45 -21.64
CA SER A 305 26.90 -2.40 -21.07
C SER A 305 26.07 -2.93 -19.89
N TRP A 306 25.44 -2.02 -19.15
CA TRP A 306 24.51 -2.37 -18.09
C TRP A 306 23.15 -2.73 -18.69
N LEU A 307 22.61 -3.89 -18.33
CA LEU A 307 21.22 -4.24 -18.56
C LEU A 307 20.42 -3.86 -17.32
N VAL A 308 19.66 -2.77 -17.42
CA VAL A 308 18.89 -2.18 -16.34
C VAL A 308 17.47 -2.71 -16.38
N PHE A 309 17.01 -3.25 -15.26
CA PHE A 309 15.63 -3.67 -15.01
C PHE A 309 14.99 -2.67 -14.05
N ASN A 310 13.99 -1.92 -14.52
CA ASN A 310 13.42 -0.79 -13.78
C ASN A 310 12.48 -1.15 -12.61
N ASP A 311 12.62 -2.34 -12.05
CA ASP A 311 12.06 -2.71 -10.76
C ASP A 311 13.08 -2.39 -9.65
N CYS A 312 12.56 -2.02 -8.49
CA CYS A 312 13.41 -1.57 -7.38
C CYS A 312 14.35 -2.68 -6.91
N TRP A 313 15.59 -2.32 -6.60
CA TRP A 313 16.53 -3.24 -5.98
C TRP A 313 16.10 -3.60 -4.57
N PHE A 314 16.21 -4.87 -4.19
CA PHE A 314 15.90 -5.30 -2.83
C PHE A 314 16.75 -6.52 -2.44
N PRO A 315 17.17 -6.65 -1.17
CA PRO A 315 17.87 -7.85 -0.72
C PRO A 315 17.05 -9.13 -0.94
N GLY A 316 17.68 -10.16 -1.52
CA GLY A 316 17.04 -11.43 -1.87
C GLY A 316 16.80 -11.62 -3.37
N TRP A 317 17.03 -10.60 -4.20
CA TRP A 317 17.17 -10.81 -5.64
C TRP A 317 18.53 -11.45 -5.96
N GLU A 318 18.49 -12.46 -6.83
CA GLU A 318 19.64 -13.12 -7.44
C GLU A 318 19.56 -12.94 -8.96
N ALA A 319 20.70 -12.87 -9.64
CA ALA A 319 20.76 -12.84 -11.09
C ALA A 319 21.72 -13.89 -11.64
N THR A 320 21.41 -14.40 -12.84
CA THR A 320 22.35 -15.17 -13.65
C THR A 320 22.52 -14.54 -15.03
N LEU A 321 23.74 -14.55 -15.54
CA LEU A 321 24.08 -14.17 -16.90
C LEU A 321 24.53 -15.44 -17.65
N ASP A 322 23.80 -15.80 -18.69
CA ASP A 322 24.07 -16.98 -19.52
C ASP A 322 24.20 -18.29 -18.69
N GLY A 323 23.44 -18.36 -17.58
CA GLY A 323 23.40 -19.50 -16.65
C GLY A 323 24.34 -19.40 -15.45
N GLU A 324 25.32 -18.49 -15.48
CA GLU A 324 26.28 -18.30 -14.39
C GLU A 324 25.84 -17.19 -13.43
N PRO A 325 26.12 -17.27 -12.12
CA PRO A 325 25.79 -16.22 -11.16
C PRO A 325 26.37 -14.85 -11.57
N ALA A 326 25.56 -13.80 -11.44
CA ALA A 326 25.94 -12.43 -11.78
C ALA A 326 25.59 -11.46 -10.65
N ASP A 327 26.46 -10.46 -10.44
CA ASP A 327 26.22 -9.41 -9.45
C ASP A 327 25.12 -8.44 -9.92
N ILE A 328 24.23 -8.10 -8.99
CA ILE A 328 23.21 -7.07 -9.21
C ILE A 328 23.71 -5.73 -8.64
N ALA A 329 23.95 -4.77 -9.52
CA ALA A 329 24.23 -3.39 -9.16
C ALA A 329 22.93 -2.57 -8.99
N VAL A 330 23.03 -1.45 -8.27
CA VAL A 330 21.96 -0.45 -8.18
C VAL A 330 22.19 0.59 -9.28
N ALA A 331 21.29 0.65 -10.26
CA ALA A 331 21.28 1.63 -11.34
C ALA A 331 20.29 2.76 -11.05
N PHE A 332 20.64 4.00 -11.44
CA PHE A 332 19.82 5.19 -11.23
C PHE A 332 19.31 5.31 -9.78
N HIS A 333 20.14 4.92 -8.81
CA HIS A 333 19.89 4.96 -7.36
C HIS A 333 18.71 4.12 -6.83
N ALA A 334 17.95 3.43 -7.68
CA ALA A 334 16.78 2.66 -7.24
C ALA A 334 16.62 1.29 -7.92
N PHE A 335 17.11 1.11 -9.14
CA PHE A 335 16.78 -0.04 -9.98
C PHE A 335 17.88 -1.09 -10.02
N GLN A 336 17.55 -2.28 -10.50
CA GLN A 336 18.49 -3.39 -10.61
C GLN A 336 19.22 -3.34 -11.94
N ALA A 337 20.51 -3.69 -11.96
CA ALA A 337 21.26 -3.84 -13.19
C ALA A 337 22.27 -4.98 -13.12
N VAL A 338 22.48 -5.64 -14.26
CA VAL A 338 23.51 -6.65 -14.45
C VAL A 338 24.43 -6.19 -15.58
N ARG A 339 25.75 -6.33 -15.40
CA ARG A 339 26.70 -6.02 -16.48
C ARG A 339 26.71 -7.18 -17.46
N ALA A 340 26.30 -6.94 -18.70
CA ALA A 340 26.30 -7.94 -19.76
C ALA A 340 27.36 -7.60 -20.83
N PRO A 341 28.08 -8.61 -21.36
CA PRO A 341 29.10 -8.42 -22.38
C PRO A 341 28.48 -8.00 -23.73
N ALA A 342 29.36 -7.69 -24.69
CA ALA A 342 28.98 -7.58 -26.09
C ALA A 342 28.51 -8.93 -26.63
N GLY A 343 27.61 -8.90 -27.62
CA GLY A 343 26.95 -10.06 -28.21
C GLY A 343 25.59 -10.34 -27.58
N LYS A 344 25.12 -11.58 -27.78
CA LYS A 344 23.85 -12.08 -27.25
C LYS A 344 24.06 -12.63 -25.85
N SER A 345 23.18 -12.23 -24.93
CA SER A 345 23.13 -12.75 -23.58
C SER A 345 21.70 -12.94 -23.11
N GLN A 346 21.52 -13.90 -22.21
CA GLN A 346 20.31 -14.08 -21.42
C GLN A 346 20.60 -13.71 -19.97
N VAL A 347 19.79 -12.81 -19.41
CA VAL A 347 19.84 -12.47 -17.98
C VAL A 347 18.56 -12.91 -17.32
N VAL A 348 18.70 -13.62 -16.21
CA VAL A 348 17.56 -14.09 -15.40
C VAL A 348 17.66 -13.49 -14.02
N TRP A 349 16.64 -12.75 -13.59
CA TRP A 349 16.50 -12.35 -12.19
C TRP A 349 15.50 -13.26 -11.48
N ARG A 350 15.84 -13.66 -10.26
CA ARG A 350 14.97 -14.48 -9.40
C ARG A 350 14.92 -13.89 -8.00
N PHE A 351 13.72 -13.72 -7.46
CA PHE A 351 13.56 -13.31 -6.08
C PHE A 351 13.53 -14.53 -5.15
N ARG A 352 14.50 -14.64 -4.26
CA ARG A 352 14.66 -15.68 -3.24
C ARG A 352 14.93 -15.05 -1.87
N PRO A 353 13.89 -14.77 -1.08
CA PRO A 353 14.05 -14.14 0.23
C PRO A 353 14.91 -14.98 1.15
N THR A 354 15.90 -14.36 1.80
CA THR A 354 16.86 -15.06 2.67
C THR A 354 16.18 -15.78 3.84
N LEU A 355 15.04 -15.27 4.33
CA LEU A 355 14.26 -15.90 5.41
C LEU A 355 13.47 -17.14 4.95
N TRP A 356 13.32 -17.37 3.64
CA TRP A 356 12.63 -18.55 3.12
C TRP A 356 13.43 -19.83 3.38
N ASN A 357 14.75 -19.75 3.38
CA ASN A 357 15.65 -20.86 3.72
C ASN A 357 15.49 -21.28 5.20
N LEU A 358 15.33 -20.29 6.09
CA LEU A 358 15.01 -20.53 7.51
C LEU A 358 13.65 -21.21 7.72
N TYR A 359 12.65 -20.91 6.89
CA TYR A 359 11.32 -21.51 6.97
C TYR A 359 11.23 -22.90 6.33
N LEU A 360 12.06 -23.16 5.30
CA LEU A 360 12.13 -24.46 4.60
C LEU A 360 13.16 -25.42 5.21
N GLY A 361 13.94 -24.97 6.21
CA GLY A 361 14.93 -25.80 6.90
C GLY A 361 16.09 -26.26 6.02
N VAL A 362 16.47 -25.45 5.02
CA VAL A 362 17.65 -25.67 4.16
C VAL A 362 18.72 -24.65 4.48
#